data_AF-A0A6V7V0N4-F1
#
_entry.id   AF-A0A6V7V0N4-F1
#
_cell.length_a   1.000
_cell.length_b   1.000
_cell.length_c   1.000
_cell.angle_alpha   90.00
_cell.angle_beta   90.00
_cell.angle_gamma   90.00
#
_symmetry.space_group_name_H-M   'P 1'
#
loop_
_entity.id
_entity.type
_entity.pdbx_description
1 polymer ?
#
loop_
_entity_poly.entity_id
_entity_poly.type
_entity_poly.pdbx_seq_one_letter_code
_entity_poly.pdbx_strand_id
1 'polypeptide(L)'
;MFYLAFENSVCKNYITEKFWYLKHLIVPIVLSRRVFKKTKIPDNVYIAVDDFNNTAELAEYLLYLQRNKTEYLKYFEWTKTYRKTTYRSNYYKYSPLGRQSYITAINGSYAPSYNPLCNLCELLHKQHNKHQKYIIRNIWNYWKSPNICIDNWADIWLKGKHIKAYNKAKWK
;
A
#
# COMPACT_ATOMS: atom_id res chain seq x y z
N MET A 1 3.48 3.08 19.27
CA MET A 1 4.71 3.12 18.45
C MET A 1 4.29 3.25 17.00
N PHE A 2 4.93 4.15 16.26
CA PHE A 2 4.58 4.47 14.87
C PHE A 2 5.75 4.13 13.95
N TYR A 3 5.47 3.91 12.67
CA TYR A 3 6.49 3.68 11.64
C TYR A 3 6.16 4.48 10.38
N LEU A 4 7.13 5.22 9.84
CA LEU A 4 6.94 5.97 8.59
C LEU A 4 7.05 5.02 7.41
N ALA A 5 5.90 4.64 6.85
CA ALA A 5 5.78 3.75 5.70
C ALA A 5 5.61 4.57 4.40
N PHE A 6 6.54 5.50 4.15
CA PHE A 6 6.45 6.41 3.01
C PHE A 6 6.90 5.75 1.71
N GLU A 7 6.03 5.79 0.70
CA GLU A 7 6.40 5.43 -0.66
C GLU A 7 7.21 6.51 -1.34
N ASN A 8 7.98 6.13 -2.34
CA ASN A 8 8.83 7.09 -3.07
C ASN A 8 7.97 8.10 -3.85
N SER A 9 6.75 7.69 -4.22
CA SER A 9 5.78 8.48 -4.99
C SER A 9 4.36 8.09 -4.59
N VAL A 10 3.40 9.00 -4.75
CA VAL A 10 1.97 8.70 -4.58
C VAL A 10 1.39 8.26 -5.92
N CYS A 11 1.12 6.96 -6.04
CA CYS A 11 0.58 6.34 -7.26
C CYS A 11 -0.61 5.43 -6.92
N LYS A 12 -1.52 5.25 -7.88
CA LYS A 12 -2.63 4.29 -7.72
C LYS A 12 -2.06 2.88 -7.62
N ASN A 13 -2.54 2.13 -6.63
CA ASN A 13 -2.16 0.74 -6.34
C ASN A 13 -0.66 0.52 -6.00
N TYR A 14 0.12 1.58 -5.73
CA TYR A 14 1.52 1.44 -5.36
C TYR A 14 1.66 1.38 -3.84
N ILE A 15 1.54 0.17 -3.30
CA ILE A 15 1.69 -0.14 -1.87
C ILE A 15 2.70 -1.29 -1.78
N THR A 16 3.85 -1.03 -1.16
CA THR A 16 4.99 -1.96 -1.11
C THR A 16 5.19 -2.57 0.28
N GLU A 17 6.28 -3.29 0.49
CA GLU A 17 6.67 -3.91 1.77
C GLU A 17 6.70 -2.94 2.94
N LYS A 18 6.95 -1.64 2.69
CA LYS A 18 6.98 -0.60 3.72
C LYS A 18 5.69 -0.55 4.50
N PHE A 19 4.54 -0.60 3.82
CA PHE A 19 3.23 -0.66 4.48
C PHE A 19 3.07 -1.98 5.27
N TRP A 20 3.49 -3.09 4.67
CA TRP A 20 3.31 -4.43 5.23
C TRP A 20 4.20 -4.73 6.45
N TYR A 21 5.09 -3.81 6.85
CA TYR A 21 5.75 -3.85 8.17
C TYR A 21 4.77 -3.75 9.35
N LEU A 22 3.50 -3.38 9.11
CA LEU A 22 2.42 -3.44 10.10
C LEU A 22 2.32 -4.80 10.82
N LYS A 23 2.83 -5.89 10.21
CA LYS A 23 2.93 -7.23 10.80
C LYS A 23 3.69 -7.29 12.14
N HIS A 24 4.43 -6.25 12.49
CA HIS A 24 5.12 -6.08 13.76
C HIS A 24 4.26 -5.41 14.84
N LEU A 25 2.95 -5.25 14.59
CA LEU A 25 2.00 -4.57 15.48
C LEU A 25 2.43 -3.12 15.77
N ILE A 26 2.82 -2.43 14.70
CA ILE A 26 3.20 -1.01 14.70
C ILE A 26 2.25 -0.30 13.74
N VAL A 27 1.76 0.89 14.10
CA VAL A 27 0.86 1.66 13.23
C VAL A 27 1.67 2.36 12.14
N PRO A 28 1.49 2.02 10.85
CA PRO A 28 2.16 2.68 9.76
C PRO A 28 1.56 4.07 9.51
N ILE A 29 2.42 5.04 9.22
CA ILE A 29 2.09 6.38 8.74
C ILE A 29 2.42 6.43 7.26
N VAL A 30 1.44 6.69 6.41
CA VAL A 30 1.56 6.66 4.94
C VAL A 30 1.39 8.06 4.35
N LEU A 31 1.83 8.25 3.10
CA LEU A 31 1.76 9.55 2.43
C LEU A 31 0.35 9.98 2.01
N SER A 32 -0.50 9.04 1.60
CA SER A 32 -1.83 9.39 1.12
C SER A 32 -2.89 8.33 1.38
N ARG A 33 -4.01 8.72 2.02
CA ARG A 33 -5.18 7.86 2.22
C ARG A 33 -5.84 7.48 0.91
N ARG A 34 -5.81 8.39 -0.07
CA ARG A 34 -6.51 8.19 -1.34
C ARG A 34 -5.97 6.99 -2.13
N VAL A 35 -4.70 6.64 -1.97
CA VAL A 35 -4.09 5.43 -2.56
C VAL A 35 -4.75 4.14 -2.06
N PHE A 36 -5.22 4.15 -0.81
CA PHE A 36 -5.80 2.99 -0.14
C PHE A 36 -7.32 2.87 -0.34
N LYS A 37 -8.02 3.93 -0.79
CA LYS A 37 -9.49 3.95 -0.95
C LYS A 37 -10.07 2.83 -1.84
N LYS A 38 -9.30 2.35 -2.82
CA LYS A 38 -9.72 1.26 -3.72
C LYS A 38 -9.21 -0.12 -3.28
N THR A 39 -8.54 -0.20 -2.14
CA THR A 39 -8.03 -1.44 -1.58
C THR A 39 -9.05 -2.05 -0.62
N LYS A 40 -8.80 -3.28 -0.17
CA LYS A 40 -9.59 -3.94 0.88
C LYS A 40 -9.00 -3.72 2.29
N ILE A 41 -8.05 -2.79 2.43
CA ILE A 41 -7.39 -2.50 3.69
C ILE A 41 -8.29 -1.56 4.50
N PRO A 42 -8.69 -1.92 5.73
CA PRO A 42 -9.48 -1.03 6.58
C PRO A 42 -8.74 0.27 6.92
N ASP A 43 -9.50 1.37 7.04
CA ASP A 43 -8.93 2.69 7.29
C ASP A 43 -8.29 2.85 8.66
N ASN A 44 -8.75 2.07 9.65
CA ASN A 44 -8.19 2.00 10.99
C ASN A 44 -6.93 1.13 11.08
N VAL A 45 -6.25 0.81 9.98
CA VAL A 45 -4.95 0.09 10.03
C VAL A 45 -3.76 1.06 9.99
N TYR A 46 -3.97 2.30 9.53
CA TYR A 46 -2.89 3.23 9.22
C TYR A 46 -3.32 4.68 9.41
N ILE A 47 -2.34 5.56 9.57
CA ILE A 47 -2.52 7.02 9.61
C ILE A 47 -2.01 7.58 8.28
N ALA A 48 -2.75 8.46 7.62
CA ALA A 48 -2.27 9.11 6.42
C ALA A 48 -1.94 10.56 6.70
N VAL A 49 -0.79 11.04 6.23
CA VAL A 49 -0.38 12.44 6.47
C VAL A 49 -1.30 13.44 5.77
N ASP A 50 -1.91 13.06 4.65
CA ASP A 50 -2.86 13.91 3.91
C ASP A 50 -4.26 13.97 4.53
N ASP A 51 -4.48 13.31 5.67
CA ASP A 51 -5.66 13.53 6.52
C ASP A 51 -5.52 14.83 7.35
N PHE A 52 -4.31 15.42 7.41
CA PHE A 52 -3.98 16.61 8.19
C PHE A 52 -3.57 17.77 7.28
N ASN A 53 -3.85 19.01 7.67
CA ASN A 53 -3.51 20.19 6.88
C ASN A 53 -2.01 20.49 6.89
N ASN A 54 -1.33 20.13 7.98
CA ASN A 54 0.09 20.43 8.21
C ASN A 54 0.71 19.43 9.20
N THR A 55 2.04 19.54 9.38
CA THR A 55 2.80 18.67 10.28
C THR A 55 2.49 18.87 11.75
N ALA A 56 2.03 20.05 12.17
CA ALA A 56 1.71 20.31 13.57
C ALA A 56 0.45 19.54 13.97
N GLU A 57 -0.61 19.57 13.16
CA GLU A 57 -1.83 18.78 13.40
C GLU A 57 -1.54 17.28 13.45
N LEU A 58 -0.69 16.77 12.53
CA LEU A 58 -0.25 15.37 12.57
C LEU A 58 0.50 15.07 13.88
N ALA A 59 1.43 15.93 14.29
CA ALA A 59 2.20 15.73 15.52
C ALA A 59 1.30 15.74 16.76
N GLU A 60 0.36 16.67 16.85
CA GLU A 60 -0.64 16.73 17.92
C GLU A 60 -1.47 15.45 17.98
N TYR A 61 -1.91 14.93 16.83
CA TYR A 61 -2.65 13.68 16.76
C TYR A 61 -1.83 12.48 17.22
N LEU A 62 -0.55 12.40 16.82
CA LEU A 62 0.34 11.33 17.26
C LEU A 62 0.60 11.38 18.77
N LEU A 63 0.79 12.59 19.34
CA LEU A 63 0.94 12.80 20.78
C LEU A 63 -0.34 12.44 21.54
N TYR A 64 -1.51 12.78 20.99
CA TYR A 64 -2.81 12.37 21.53
C TYR A 64 -2.91 10.84 21.61
N LEU A 65 -2.61 10.13 20.53
CA LEU A 65 -2.62 8.66 20.52
C LEU A 65 -1.58 8.06 21.47
N GLN A 66 -0.43 8.72 21.66
CA GLN A 66 0.59 8.28 22.61
C GLN A 66 0.10 8.33 24.06
N ARG A 67 -0.75 9.32 24.39
CA ARG A 67 -1.34 9.52 25.73
C ARG A 67 -2.63 8.74 25.92
N ASN A 68 -3.38 8.48 24.85
CA ASN A 68 -4.65 7.77 24.88
C ASN A 68 -4.53 6.35 24.31
N LYS A 69 -4.25 5.40 25.19
CA LYS A 69 -4.10 3.98 24.83
C LYS A 69 -5.35 3.39 24.19
N THR A 70 -6.54 3.80 24.63
CA THR A 70 -7.81 3.28 24.10
C THR A 70 -7.97 3.62 22.62
N GLU A 71 -7.70 4.88 22.25
CA GLU A 71 -7.75 5.30 20.84
C GLU A 71 -6.64 4.68 20.01
N TYR A 72 -5.43 4.59 20.56
CA TYR A 72 -4.33 3.91 19.87
C TYR A 72 -4.65 2.44 19.59
N LEU A 73 -5.31 1.74 20.52
CA LEU A 73 -5.69 0.34 20.34
C LEU A 73 -6.75 0.12 19.25
N LYS A 74 -7.54 1.14 18.88
CA LYS A 74 -8.47 1.04 17.74
C LYS A 74 -7.73 0.73 16.44
N TYR A 75 -6.46 1.14 16.31
CA TYR A 75 -5.64 0.83 15.15
C TYR A 75 -5.26 -0.66 15.01
N PHE A 76 -5.58 -1.47 16.01
CA PHE A 76 -5.31 -2.90 16.04
C PHE A 76 -6.58 -3.74 16.01
N GLU A 77 -7.77 -3.15 15.87
CA GLU A 77 -9.02 -3.91 15.82
C GLU A 77 -9.08 -4.89 14.66
N TRP A 78 -8.37 -4.59 13.56
CA TRP A 78 -8.21 -5.50 12.44
C TRP A 78 -7.60 -6.84 12.85
N THR A 79 -6.83 -6.94 13.94
CA THR A 79 -6.28 -8.23 14.39
C THR A 79 -7.35 -9.18 14.91
N LYS A 80 -8.56 -8.68 15.22
CA LYS A 80 -9.72 -9.49 15.61
C LYS A 80 -10.35 -10.21 14.43
N THR A 81 -10.24 -9.65 13.22
CA THR A 81 -10.87 -10.15 11.99
C THR A 81 -9.88 -10.70 10.98
N TYR A 82 -8.59 -10.39 11.14
CA TYR A 82 -7.53 -10.88 10.28
C TYR A 82 -6.35 -11.45 11.06
N ARG A 83 -5.71 -12.49 10.52
CA ARG A 83 -4.53 -13.13 11.09
C ARG A 83 -3.28 -12.82 10.28
N LYS A 84 -2.15 -12.74 10.98
CA LYS A 84 -0.82 -12.73 10.38
C LYS A 84 -0.53 -14.13 9.82
N THR A 85 -0.42 -14.24 8.50
CA THR A 85 0.07 -15.47 7.88
C THR A 85 1.53 -15.31 7.51
N THR A 86 2.34 -16.27 7.93
CA THR A 86 3.67 -16.46 7.36
C THR A 86 3.51 -17.28 6.09
N TYR A 87 3.66 -16.65 4.93
CA TYR A 87 3.75 -17.38 3.68
C TYR A 87 5.11 -18.10 3.65
N ARG A 88 5.14 -19.40 3.98
CA ARG A 88 6.28 -20.26 3.65
C ARG A 88 6.18 -20.56 2.15
N SER A 89 6.80 -19.74 1.31
CA SER A 89 7.05 -20.19 -0.06
C SER A 89 8.21 -21.18 -0.03
N ASN A 90 8.05 -22.31 -0.74
CA ASN A 90 9.12 -23.29 -0.94
C ASN A 90 10.28 -22.74 -1.80
N TYR A 91 10.14 -21.53 -2.35
CA TYR A 91 11.16 -20.80 -3.12
C TYR A 91 12.23 -20.13 -2.24
N TYR A 92 11.98 -19.95 -0.93
CA TYR A 92 12.88 -19.22 -0.02
C TYR A 92 13.93 -20.09 0.70
N LYS A 93 14.28 -21.27 0.17
CA LYS A 93 15.30 -22.14 0.78
C LYS A 93 16.71 -21.53 0.79
N TYR A 94 16.98 -20.48 0.01
CA TYR A 94 18.33 -19.89 -0.17
C TYR A 94 18.46 -18.38 0.13
N SER A 95 17.43 -17.70 0.66
CA SER A 95 17.52 -16.27 1.01
C SER A 95 17.22 -16.04 2.49
N PRO A 96 18.21 -15.61 3.31
CA PRO A 96 18.00 -15.26 4.72
C PRO A 96 17.08 -14.05 4.93
N LEU A 97 16.73 -13.29 3.88
CA LEU A 97 16.04 -12.00 3.96
C LEU A 97 14.58 -12.03 3.46
N GLY A 98 14.05 -13.17 3.02
CA GLY A 98 12.85 -13.23 2.17
C GLY A 98 11.49 -13.60 2.81
N ARG A 99 11.26 -13.43 4.12
CA ARG A 99 9.94 -13.77 4.72
C ARG A 99 8.89 -12.68 4.51
N GLN A 100 8.20 -12.69 3.38
CA GLN A 100 7.01 -11.87 3.16
C GLN A 100 5.81 -12.45 3.95
N SER A 101 5.20 -11.65 4.80
CA SER A 101 4.05 -12.04 5.65
C SER A 101 2.89 -11.10 5.35
N TYR A 102 1.72 -11.66 5.11
CA TYR A 102 0.52 -10.91 4.74
C TYR A 102 -0.56 -11.06 5.81
N ILE A 103 -1.48 -10.11 5.85
CA ILE A 103 -2.70 -10.21 6.65
C ILE A 103 -3.77 -10.93 5.82
N THR A 104 -4.39 -11.97 6.34
CA THR A 104 -5.51 -12.68 5.68
C THR A 104 -6.73 -12.69 6.59
N ALA A 105 -7.93 -12.58 6.01
CA ALA A 105 -9.18 -12.62 6.79
C ALA A 105 -9.33 -13.98 7.49
N ILE A 106 -9.90 -13.99 8.69
CA ILE A 106 -10.08 -15.22 9.50
C ILE A 106 -11.00 -16.24 8.80
N ASN A 107 -11.91 -15.79 7.94
CA ASN A 107 -12.86 -16.64 7.22
C ASN A 107 -12.27 -17.28 5.95
N GLY A 108 -10.96 -17.50 5.92
CA GLY A 108 -10.36 -18.38 4.92
C GLY A 108 -10.39 -17.87 3.48
N SER A 109 -10.50 -16.55 3.25
CA SER A 109 -10.04 -15.98 1.98
C SER A 109 -8.52 -16.07 1.95
N TYR A 110 -8.01 -17.28 1.66
CA TYR A 110 -6.63 -17.49 1.27
C TYR A 110 -6.30 -16.40 0.26
N ALA A 111 -5.26 -15.60 0.52
CA ALA A 111 -4.52 -15.05 -0.61
C ALA A 111 -4.10 -16.29 -1.39
N PRO A 112 -4.66 -16.52 -2.59
CA PRO A 112 -4.50 -17.81 -3.25
C PRO A 112 -3.00 -18.06 -3.33
N SER A 113 -2.56 -19.24 -2.89
CA SER A 113 -1.24 -19.75 -3.24
C SER A 113 -1.24 -20.14 -4.72
N TYR A 114 -1.70 -19.22 -5.56
CA TYR A 114 -1.46 -19.26 -6.98
C TYR A 114 0.02 -18.95 -7.10
N ASN A 115 0.83 -19.87 -7.61
CA ASN A 115 2.08 -19.45 -8.22
C ASN A 115 1.67 -18.56 -9.40
N PRO A 116 1.73 -17.22 -9.27
CA PRO A 116 1.09 -16.34 -10.24
C PRO A 116 1.73 -16.52 -11.61
N LEU A 117 2.98 -16.99 -11.62
CA LEU A 117 3.77 -17.27 -12.80
C LEU A 117 3.29 -18.52 -13.57
N CYS A 118 2.76 -19.54 -12.89
CA CYS A 118 2.23 -20.72 -13.58
C CYS A 118 0.90 -20.40 -14.28
N ASN A 119 -0.01 -19.66 -13.63
CA ASN A 119 -1.21 -19.16 -14.31
C ASN A 119 -0.87 -18.21 -15.44
N LEU A 120 0.13 -17.36 -15.23
CA LEU A 120 0.56 -16.40 -16.25
C LEU A 120 1.04 -17.15 -17.49
N CYS A 121 1.84 -18.20 -17.33
CA CYS A 121 2.26 -19.05 -18.45
C CYS A 121 1.04 -19.71 -19.12
N GLU A 122 0.13 -20.29 -18.35
CA GLU A 122 -1.09 -20.91 -18.90
C GLU A 122 -2.01 -19.91 -19.61
N LEU A 123 -2.16 -18.69 -19.08
CA LEU A 123 -2.98 -17.61 -19.65
C LEU A 123 -2.34 -16.98 -20.89
N LEU A 124 -1.01 -16.76 -20.87
CA LEU A 124 -0.26 -16.30 -22.04
C LEU A 124 -0.40 -17.29 -23.19
N HIS A 125 -0.42 -18.59 -22.89
CA HIS A 125 -0.51 -19.63 -23.89
C HIS A 125 -1.97 -20.02 -24.26
N LYS A 126 -2.96 -19.78 -23.40
CA LYS A 126 -4.39 -20.03 -23.70
C LYS A 126 -5.06 -18.96 -24.57
N GLN A 127 -4.53 -17.72 -24.61
CA GLN A 127 -5.24 -16.57 -25.19
C GLN A 127 -4.71 -16.05 -26.54
N HIS A 128 -4.03 -16.88 -27.33
CA HIS A 128 -3.39 -16.40 -28.55
C HIS A 128 -4.32 -15.99 -29.71
N ASN A 129 -5.65 -16.07 -29.58
CA ASN A 129 -6.57 -15.78 -30.70
C ASN A 129 -7.54 -14.58 -30.57
N LYS A 130 -7.65 -13.83 -29.46
CA LYS A 130 -8.73 -12.80 -29.36
C LYS A 130 -8.51 -11.48 -28.60
N HIS A 131 -7.33 -11.12 -28.11
CA HIS A 131 -7.14 -9.82 -27.45
C HIS A 131 -6.30 -8.83 -28.24
N GLN A 132 -6.79 -7.58 -28.32
CA GLN A 132 -6.14 -6.46 -28.96
C GLN A 132 -4.77 -6.20 -28.30
N LYS A 133 -3.69 -6.36 -29.08
CA LYS A 133 -2.32 -6.16 -28.59
C LYS A 133 -2.13 -4.71 -28.17
N TYR A 134 -2.01 -4.46 -26.86
CA TYR A 134 -1.61 -3.16 -26.33
C TYR A 134 -0.08 -3.06 -26.35
N ILE A 135 0.45 -2.36 -27.36
CA ILE A 135 1.90 -2.16 -27.51
C ILE A 135 2.31 -0.91 -26.75
N ILE A 136 3.03 -1.10 -25.64
CA ILE A 136 3.71 0.01 -24.95
C ILE A 136 4.97 0.35 -25.74
N ARG A 137 4.89 1.39 -26.58
CA ARG A 137 6.02 1.83 -27.44
C ARG A 137 7.26 2.23 -26.65
N ASN A 138 7.08 2.74 -25.44
CA ASN A 138 8.17 3.12 -24.56
C ASN A 138 7.77 2.86 -23.11
N ILE A 139 8.40 1.85 -22.50
CA ILE A 139 8.12 1.43 -21.13
C ILE A 139 8.44 2.54 -20.12
N TRP A 140 9.50 3.30 -20.35
CA TRP A 140 9.86 4.43 -19.50
C TRP A 140 8.82 5.54 -19.55
N ASN A 141 8.29 5.85 -20.73
CA ASN A 141 7.21 6.83 -20.85
C ASN A 141 5.93 6.32 -20.20
N TYR A 142 5.64 5.03 -20.26
CA TYR A 142 4.49 4.46 -19.53
C TYR A 142 4.65 4.65 -18.02
N TRP A 143 5.82 4.28 -17.48
CA TRP A 143 6.10 4.37 -16.04
C TRP A 143 6.28 5.82 -15.52
N LYS A 144 6.95 6.67 -16.31
CA LYS A 144 7.26 8.07 -15.97
C LYS A 144 6.30 9.07 -16.60
N SER A 145 5.18 8.61 -17.18
CA SER A 145 4.21 9.50 -17.81
C SER A 145 3.78 10.55 -16.79
N PRO A 146 3.97 11.84 -17.08
CA PRO A 146 3.55 12.89 -16.16
C PRO A 146 2.06 12.73 -15.89
N ASN A 147 1.68 12.88 -14.62
CA ASN A 147 0.33 12.73 -14.07
C ASN A 147 -0.11 11.28 -13.73
N ILE A 148 0.69 10.23 -13.91
CA ILE A 148 0.30 8.89 -13.42
C ILE A 148 0.61 8.73 -11.92
N CYS A 149 1.81 9.18 -11.56
CA CYS A 149 2.35 9.20 -10.22
C CYS A 149 2.67 10.64 -9.83
N ILE A 150 2.61 10.91 -8.53
CA ILE A 150 2.96 12.21 -7.97
C ILE A 150 4.22 12.02 -7.14
N ASP A 151 5.34 12.46 -7.70
CA ASP A 151 6.62 12.53 -7.01
C ASP A 151 6.67 13.74 -6.08
N ASN A 152 7.61 13.76 -5.14
CA ASN A 152 7.79 14.85 -4.18
C ASN A 152 6.51 15.20 -3.39
N TRP A 153 5.68 14.20 -3.10
CA TRP A 153 4.38 14.41 -2.44
C TRP A 153 4.51 15.16 -1.10
N ALA A 154 5.54 14.87 -0.31
CA ALA A 154 5.77 15.55 0.97
C ALA A 154 5.92 17.08 0.80
N ASP A 155 6.71 17.54 -0.17
CA ASP A 155 6.87 18.97 -0.47
C ASP A 155 5.55 19.60 -0.95
N ILE A 156 4.81 18.89 -1.79
CA ILE A 156 3.49 19.33 -2.28
C ILE A 156 2.48 19.45 -1.14
N TRP A 157 2.50 18.49 -0.19
CA TRP A 157 1.64 18.51 0.98
C TRP A 157 1.99 19.66 1.93
N LEU A 158 3.27 19.86 2.24
CA LEU A 158 3.75 21.00 3.05
C LEU A 158 3.35 22.36 2.46
N LYS A 159 3.23 22.45 1.13
CA LYS A 159 2.75 23.65 0.42
C LYS A 159 1.23 23.78 0.35
N GLY A 160 0.47 22.85 0.94
CA GLY A 160 -1.00 22.81 0.87
C GLY A 160 -1.56 22.50 -0.52
N LYS A 161 -0.74 22.01 -1.46
CA LYS A 161 -1.12 21.82 -2.88
C LYS A 161 -1.50 20.37 -3.22
N HIS A 162 -1.47 19.46 -2.24
CA HIS A 162 -1.64 18.03 -2.43
C HIS A 162 -3.01 17.63 -3.00
N ILE A 163 -4.10 18.29 -2.58
CA ILE A 163 -5.45 18.05 -3.15
C ILE A 163 -5.48 18.39 -4.65
N LYS A 164 -4.95 19.56 -5.02
CA LYS A 164 -4.89 20.00 -6.42
C LYS A 164 -3.99 19.09 -7.26
N ALA A 165 -2.84 18.69 -6.73
CA ALA A 165 -1.93 17.76 -7.39
C ALA A 165 -2.59 16.40 -7.63
N TYR A 166 -3.28 15.87 -6.62
CA TYR A 166 -4.01 14.60 -6.73
C TYR A 166 -5.11 14.66 -7.80
N ASN A 167 -5.89 15.73 -7.83
CA ASN A 167 -7.00 15.87 -8.78
C ASN A 167 -6.51 16.08 -10.23
N LYS A 168 -5.31 16.64 -10.41
CA LYS A 168 -4.67 16.79 -11.73
C LYS A 168 -4.07 15.48 -12.25
N ALA A 169 -3.77 14.54 -11.36
CA ALA A 169 -3.22 13.25 -11.75
C ALA A 169 -4.21 12.44 -12.59
N LYS A 170 -3.74 11.93 -13.72
CA LYS A 170 -4.42 11.02 -14.64
C LYS A 170 -4.21 9.58 -14.18
N TRP A 171 -4.91 9.21 -13.11
CA TRP A 171 -4.91 7.86 -12.53
C TRP A 171 -5.35 6.82 -13.57
N LYS A 172 -4.40 6.11 -14.19
CA LYS A 172 -4.70 4.97 -15.07
C LYS A 172 -5.05 3.73 -14.25
#